data_AF-A0A948ZGQ5-F1
#
_entry.id   AF-A0A948ZGQ5-F1
#
_cell.length_a   1.000
_cell.length_b   1.000
_cell.length_c   1.000
_cell.angle_alpha   90.00
_cell.angle_beta   90.00
_cell.angle_gamma   90.00
#
_symmetry.space_group_name_H-M   'P 1'
#
loop_
_entity.id
_entity.type
_entity.pdbx_description
1 polymer ?
#
loop_
_entity_poly.entity_id
_entity_poly.type
_entity_poly.pdbx_seq_one_letter_code
_entity_poly.pdbx_strand_id
1 'polypeptide(L)'
;MTLDQLLTDLTHNQIVLFVDGDRLRYRAPDGALNADMRTGIAQHRKAIIANLQAKAPPSPQGPVKCITCDRQYWVDEQPRSGRIRTICSKCGQFIGYRPVNPQS
;
A
#
# COMPACT_ATOMS: atom_id res chain seq x y z
N MET A 1 25.30 7.71 -8.32
CA MET A 1 24.72 6.35 -8.36
C MET A 1 23.60 6.26 -9.38
N THR A 2 23.35 5.09 -9.95
CA THR A 2 22.15 4.82 -10.77
C THR A 2 21.04 4.23 -9.90
N LEU A 3 19.78 4.30 -10.36
CA LEU A 3 18.62 3.75 -9.64
C LEU A 3 18.76 2.25 -9.35
N ASP A 4 19.26 1.49 -10.32
CA ASP A 4 19.43 0.04 -10.20
C ASP A 4 20.49 -0.34 -9.15
N GLN A 5 21.61 0.38 -9.13
CA GLN A 5 22.63 0.20 -8.09
C GLN A 5 22.10 0.57 -6.70
N LEU A 6 21.32 1.65 -6.59
CA LEU A 6 20.68 2.02 -5.32
C LEU A 6 19.75 0.92 -4.82
N LEU A 7 18.86 0.39 -5.68
CA LEU A 7 17.93 -0.66 -5.30
C LEU A 7 18.64 -1.96 -4.90
N THR A 8 19.71 -2.30 -5.60
CA THR A 8 20.56 -3.45 -5.28
C THR A 8 21.20 -3.28 -3.91
N ASP A 9 21.78 -2.12 -3.64
CA ASP A 9 22.46 -1.81 -2.38
C ASP A 9 21.47 -1.76 -1.20
N LEU A 10 20.30 -1.16 -1.39
CA LEU A 10 19.22 -1.18 -0.38
C LEU A 10 18.76 -2.59 -0.06
N THR A 11 18.58 -3.44 -1.08
CA THR A 11 18.16 -4.83 -0.90
C THR A 11 19.24 -5.64 -0.18
N HIS A 12 20.51 -5.44 -0.52
CA HIS A 12 21.65 -6.09 0.12
C HIS A 12 21.74 -5.72 1.61
N ASN A 13 21.46 -4.46 1.96
CA ASN A 13 21.42 -3.98 3.34
C ASN A 13 20.09 -4.28 4.07
N GLN A 14 19.25 -5.15 3.50
CA GLN A 14 17.93 -5.52 4.03
C GLN A 14 16.99 -4.32 4.27
N ILE A 15 17.15 -3.26 3.48
CA ILE A 15 16.35 -2.05 3.53
C ILE A 15 15.14 -2.22 2.61
N VAL A 16 13.96 -2.13 3.21
CA VAL A 16 12.69 -2.24 2.49
C VAL A 16 12.07 -0.86 2.34
N LEU A 17 11.85 -0.44 1.09
CA LEU A 17 11.11 0.78 0.75
C LEU A 17 9.64 0.45 0.49
N PHE A 18 8.74 1.27 1.02
CA PHE A 18 7.31 1.14 0.78
C PHE A 18 6.63 2.51 0.72
N VAL A 19 5.54 2.58 -0.03
CA VAL A 19 4.74 3.80 -0.17
C VAL A 19 3.55 3.71 0.78
N ASP A 20 3.44 4.69 1.67
CA ASP A 20 2.36 4.84 2.64
C ASP A 20 1.55 6.08 2.29
N GLY A 21 0.44 5.88 1.57
CA GLY A 21 -0.28 6.98 0.91
C GLY A 21 0.61 7.71 -0.09
N ASP A 22 0.82 9.00 0.11
CA ASP A 22 1.71 9.84 -0.73
C ASP A 22 3.18 9.89 -0.22
N ARG A 23 3.47 9.23 0.90
CA ARG A 23 4.79 9.31 1.54
C ARG A 23 5.60 8.06 1.29
N LEU A 24 6.86 8.25 0.86
CA LEU A 24 7.85 7.19 0.80
C LEU A 24 8.36 6.92 2.21
N ARG A 25 8.17 5.69 2.69
CA ARG A 25 8.68 5.20 3.96
C ARG A 25 9.71 4.09 3.73
N TYR A 26 10.53 3.86 4.74
CA TYR A 26 11.58 2.85 4.72
C TYR A 26 11.62 2.09 6.03
N ARG A 27 11.98 0.82 5.95
CA ARG A 27 12.33 -0.04 7.09
C ARG A 27 13.75 -0.51 6.86
N ALA A 28 14.63 -0.17 7.78
CA ALA A 28 16.04 -0.54 7.75
C ALA A 28 16.45 -1.04 9.14
N PRO A 29 17.40 -1.99 9.23
CA PRO A 29 18.13 -2.25 10.48
C PRO A 29 18.85 -0.99 10.99
N ASP A 30 19.16 -0.95 12.29
CA ASP A 30 19.93 0.15 12.87
C ASP A 30 21.29 0.28 12.18
N GLY A 31 21.66 1.51 11.79
CA GLY A 31 22.91 1.79 11.08
C GLY A 31 22.98 1.33 9.62
N ALA A 32 21.98 0.64 9.07
CA ALA A 32 22.03 0.15 7.69
C ALA A 32 21.84 1.26 6.64
N LEU A 33 21.12 2.34 6.99
CA LEU A 33 20.83 3.44 6.07
C LEU A 33 21.89 4.55 6.15
N ASN A 34 22.81 4.55 5.17
CA ASN A 34 23.89 5.53 5.10
C ASN A 34 23.45 6.87 4.48
N ALA A 35 24.24 7.94 4.71
CA ALA A 35 23.97 9.28 4.20
C ALA A 35 23.95 9.35 2.66
N ASP A 36 24.82 8.58 2.00
CA ASP A 36 24.86 8.47 0.54
C ASP A 36 23.56 7.85 -0.01
N MET A 37 23.10 6.75 0.61
CA MET A 37 21.84 6.09 0.26
C MET A 37 20.64 7.04 0.44
N ARG A 38 20.59 7.81 1.53
CA ARG A 38 19.56 8.84 1.73
C ARG A 38 19.55 9.87 0.61
N THR A 39 20.72 10.32 0.19
CA THR A 39 20.86 11.28 -0.92
C THR A 39 20.38 10.67 -2.24
N GLY A 40 20.71 9.39 -2.48
CA GLY A 40 20.21 8.62 -3.61
C GLY A 40 18.70 8.49 -3.65
N ILE A 41 18.10 8.12 -2.52
CA ILE A 41 16.65 8.02 -2.36
C ILE A 41 15.98 9.37 -2.62
N ALA A 42 16.56 10.47 -2.14
CA ALA A 42 16.01 11.81 -2.35
C ALA A 42 16.09 12.24 -3.83
N GLN A 43 17.21 12.00 -4.50
CA GLN A 43 17.41 12.34 -5.91
C GLN A 43 16.49 11.54 -6.83
N HIS A 44 16.28 10.25 -6.55
CA HIS A 44 15.48 9.35 -7.38
C HIS A 44 14.08 9.10 -6.83
N ARG A 45 13.62 9.89 -5.86
CA ARG A 45 12.36 9.67 -5.11
C ARG A 45 11.16 9.41 -6.04
N LYS A 46 10.98 10.24 -7.07
CA LYS A 46 9.85 10.11 -8.01
C LYS A 46 9.90 8.80 -8.79
N ALA A 47 11.08 8.40 -9.27
CA ALA A 47 11.27 7.17 -10.01
C ALA A 47 11.07 5.93 -9.12
N ILE A 48 11.55 5.99 -7.87
CA ILE A 48 11.35 4.94 -6.86
C ILE A 48 9.85 4.76 -6.56
N ILE A 49 9.13 5.85 -6.30
CA ILE A 49 7.68 5.80 -6.04
C ILE A 49 6.94 5.21 -7.24
N ALA A 50 7.25 5.64 -8.46
CA ALA A 50 6.62 5.10 -9.67
C ALA A 50 6.90 3.60 -9.84
N ASN A 51 8.14 3.15 -9.60
CA ASN A 51 8.52 1.73 -9.69
C ASN A 51 7.81 0.90 -8.61
N LEU A 52 7.74 1.41 -7.37
CA LEU A 52 7.03 0.76 -6.26
C LEU A 52 5.52 0.70 -6.50
N GLN A 53 4.91 1.75 -7.06
CA GLN A 53 3.50 1.75 -7.44
C GLN A 53 3.20 0.80 -8.60
N ALA A 54 4.13 0.63 -9.55
CA ALA A 54 3.99 -0.31 -10.65
C ALA A 54 4.17 -1.78 -10.22
N LYS A 55 5.04 -2.03 -9.22
CA LYS A 55 5.29 -3.38 -8.69
C LYS A 55 4.34 -3.79 -7.56
N ALA A 56 3.80 -2.84 -6.81
CA ALA A 56 2.80 -3.13 -5.81
C ALA A 56 1.50 -3.54 -6.50
N PRO A 57 0.80 -4.60 -6.03
CA PRO A 57 -0.58 -4.80 -6.43
C PRO A 57 -1.35 -3.51 -6.11
N PRO A 58 -2.25 -3.05 -7.01
CA PRO A 58 -2.93 -1.77 -6.85
C PRO A 58 -3.62 -1.75 -5.50
N SER A 59 -2.98 -1.11 -4.53
CA SER A 59 -3.53 -0.90 -3.20
C SER A 59 -4.38 0.34 -3.35
N PRO A 60 -5.71 0.25 -3.18
CA PRO A 60 -6.62 1.35 -3.49
C PRO A 60 -6.39 2.50 -2.50
N GLN A 61 -5.55 3.46 -2.90
CA GLN A 61 -5.34 4.71 -2.18
C GLN A 61 -6.36 5.75 -2.70
N GLY A 62 -7.49 5.88 -2.01
CA GLY A 62 -8.44 7.00 -2.19
C GLY A 62 -9.91 6.60 -2.26
N PRO A 63 -10.84 7.41 -1.70
CA PRO A 63 -12.16 6.95 -1.31
C PRO A 63 -13.13 7.07 -2.48
N VAL A 64 -13.18 6.06 -3.33
CA VAL A 64 -14.40 5.86 -4.13
C VAL A 64 -15.25 4.93 -3.30
N LYS A 65 -16.24 5.47 -2.58
CA LYS A 65 -17.40 4.65 -2.20
C LYS A 65 -17.78 3.91 -3.47
N CYS A 66 -17.86 2.59 -3.44
CA CYS A 66 -18.43 1.83 -4.54
C CYS A 66 -19.91 2.22 -4.70
N ILE A 67 -20.17 3.39 -5.29
CA ILE A 67 -21.50 3.82 -5.74
C ILE A 67 -21.66 3.57 -7.24
N THR A 68 -20.53 3.39 -7.95
CA THR A 68 -20.48 3.13 -9.39
C THR A 68 -20.54 1.64 -9.74
N CYS A 69 -20.12 0.73 -8.87
CA CYS A 69 -20.35 -0.70 -9.12
C CYS A 69 -21.66 -1.11 -8.47
N ASP A 70 -22.38 -1.97 -9.18
CA ASP A 70 -23.65 -2.50 -8.74
C ASP A 70 -23.51 -3.22 -7.38
N ARG A 71 -24.47 -2.99 -6.49
CA ARG A 71 -24.58 -3.60 -5.16
C ARG A 71 -24.53 -5.13 -5.18
N GLN A 72 -24.84 -5.76 -6.32
CA GLN A 72 -24.73 -7.21 -6.49
C GLN A 72 -23.31 -7.75 -6.29
N TYR A 73 -22.27 -6.90 -6.44
CA TYR A 73 -20.87 -7.30 -6.28
C TYR A 73 -20.34 -7.02 -4.88
N TRP A 74 -21.18 -6.69 -3.91
CA TRP A 74 -20.73 -6.43 -2.55
C TRP A 74 -20.58 -7.76 -1.82
N VAL A 75 -19.36 -8.02 -1.35
CA VAL A 75 -19.02 -9.23 -0.60
C VAL A 75 -18.59 -8.85 0.80
N ASP A 76 -19.08 -9.62 1.76
CA ASP A 76 -18.80 -9.45 3.17
C ASP A 76 -17.59 -10.31 3.55
N GLU A 77 -16.51 -9.67 3.99
CA GLU A 77 -15.35 -10.36 4.54
C GLU A 77 -15.62 -10.83 5.97
N GLN A 78 -15.03 -11.97 6.30
CA GLN A 78 -15.19 -12.64 7.58
C GLN A 78 -14.80 -11.70 8.75
N PRO A 79 -15.65 -11.56 9.77
CA PRO A 79 -15.45 -10.57 10.82
C PRO A 79 -14.24 -10.91 11.70
N ARG A 80 -13.23 -10.02 11.75
CA ARG A 80 -12.10 -10.13 12.70
C ARG A 80 -12.37 -9.48 14.06
N SER A 81 -13.42 -8.65 14.20
CA SER A 81 -13.60 -7.79 15.39
C SER A 81 -15.07 -7.45 15.71
N GLY A 82 -16.02 -8.34 15.41
CA GLY A 82 -17.45 -8.07 15.66
C GLY A 82 -18.09 -7.04 14.71
N ARG A 83 -17.40 -6.71 13.61
CA ARG A 83 -17.92 -5.95 12.48
C ARG A 83 -17.54 -6.66 11.20
N ILE A 84 -18.50 -6.77 10.29
CA ILE A 84 -18.31 -7.30 8.95
C ILE A 84 -17.75 -6.19 8.09
N ARG A 85 -16.65 -6.46 7.38
CA ARG A 85 -16.06 -5.53 6.43
C ARG A 85 -16.64 -5.84 5.05
N THR A 86 -17.37 -4.90 4.45
CA THR A 86 -17.92 -5.09 3.10
C THR A 86 -16.98 -4.47 2.06
N ILE A 87 -16.63 -5.25 1.05
CA ILE A 87 -15.81 -4.82 -0.10
C ILE A 87 -16.55 -5.10 -1.41
N CYS A 88 -16.17 -4.44 -2.49
CA CYS A 88 -16.64 -4.78 -3.83
C CYS A 88 -15.78 -5.89 -4.42
N SER A 89 -16.35 -7.03 -4.80
CA SER A 89 -15.62 -8.14 -5.44
C SER A 89 -15.12 -7.79 -6.84
N LYS A 90 -15.68 -6.76 -7.49
CA LYS A 90 -15.28 -6.33 -8.84
C LYS A 90 -14.07 -5.40 -8.85
N CYS A 91 -14.00 -4.45 -7.92
CA CYS A 91 -12.91 -3.46 -7.86
C CYS A 91 -12.03 -3.58 -6.62
N GLY A 92 -12.31 -4.52 -5.71
CA GLY A 92 -11.58 -4.72 -4.46
C GLY A 92 -11.74 -3.57 -3.45
N GLN A 93 -12.59 -2.59 -3.74
CA GLN A 93 -12.68 -1.37 -2.97
C GLN A 93 -13.51 -1.56 -1.69
N PHE A 94 -13.08 -0.94 -0.61
CA PHE A 94 -13.80 -0.91 0.65
C PHE A 94 -15.09 -0.07 0.56
N ILE A 95 -16.20 -0.63 1.05
CA ILE A 95 -17.51 0.01 1.02
C ILE A 95 -17.89 0.54 2.40
N GLY A 96 -17.72 -0.28 3.44
CA GLY A 96 -18.12 0.08 4.80
C GLY A 96 -18.06 -1.09 5.77
N TYR A 97 -18.39 -0.81 7.02
CA TYR A 97 -18.59 -1.84 8.05
C TYR A 97 -20.08 -2.05 8.31
N ARG A 98 -20.49 -3.30 8.47
CA ARG A 98 -21.83 -3.67 8.93
C ARG A 98 -21.76 -4.45 10.24
N PRO A 99 -22.73 -4.30 11.16
CA PRO A 99 -22.79 -5.15 12.34
C PRO A 99 -23.03 -6.61 11.92
N VAL A 100 -22.47 -7.56 12.67
CA VAL A 100 -22.62 -9.00 12.38
C VAL A 100 -24.07 -9.47 12.55
N ASN A 101 -24.88 -8.72 13.30
CA ASN A 101 -26.31 -8.91 13.46
C ASN A 101 -27.07 -7.66 13.01
N PRO A 102 -27.81 -7.70 11.90
CA PRO A 102 -28.66 -6.59 11.47
C PRO A 102 -30.04 -6.55 12.15
N GLN A 103 -30.30 -7.30 13.24
CA GLN A 103 -31.61 -7.34 13.89
C GLN A 103 -31.65 -6.53 15.19
N SER A 104 -32.26 -5.34 15.11
CA SER A 104 -33.31 -4.87 16.03
C SER A 104 -34.18 -3.88 15.29
#